data_AF-A0A7S2BP40-F1
#
_entry.id   AF-A0A7S2BP40-F1
#
_cell.length_a   1.000
_cell.length_b   1.000
_cell.length_c   1.000
_cell.angle_alpha   90.00
_cell.angle_beta   90.00
_cell.angle_gamma   90.00
#
_symmetry.space_group_name_H-M   'P 1'
#
loop_
_entity.id
_entity.type
_entity.pdbx_description
1 polymer ?
#
loop_
_entity_poly.entity_id
_entity_poly.type
_entity_poly.pdbx_seq_one_letter_code
_entity_poly.pdbx_strand_id
1 'polypeptide(L)'
;GQPVSTMKRLQTAAVAALCVAVVVVEAGKKRGKKGEDPVSPYPEMSKVQADVVEWATNPMIYGSLVCCFAVLAIGWERKNEFAKEFLGTILMVVCTFTPGPYFGHLKGYEEWLAHMAGVIVADYLCGGPHVNPAVTTAMFVWRKISLLQWIVYVAAQVAGGIVAFPFVQALSTPYGVTIGGPGIAPGTTFEDAVWSEGAATFVLLMGIFIFCTTWIGQIYPVKQPIVAAVIRGCIVYFGKTGPAINPMLGTTWAFYVSGMVWPSDASHYIVYWLAPMLAASVATLLWSCFTLTGPFEPHRPSHDDGHAPGSLQATWDHHFKAFGDKSAMEVIKDYTESSILIRYDSATGKKTEAAGVAKIRAAFEALFHELKDLKGLNAPVIELDKTSRTVYLVWSCPTSGIKLATDSFVMDEDFKIIRQYLTVEHK
;
A
#
# COMPACT_ATOMS: atom_id res chain seq x y z
N GLY A 1 0.76 -20.40 -18.63
CA GLY A 1 0.69 -19.57 -17.42
C GLY A 1 -0.73 -19.29 -16.91
N GLN A 2 -1.66 -20.26 -16.92
CA GLN A 2 -3.02 -20.11 -16.36
C GLN A 2 -3.39 -20.92 -15.09
N PRO A 3 -2.68 -21.99 -14.66
CA PRO A 3 -3.13 -22.76 -13.50
C PRO A 3 -2.86 -22.08 -12.15
N VAL A 4 -1.82 -21.23 -12.06
CA VAL A 4 -1.42 -20.56 -10.81
C VAL A 4 -2.42 -19.48 -10.38
N SER A 5 -3.05 -18.77 -11.32
CA SER A 5 -4.05 -17.73 -10.99
C SER A 5 -5.37 -18.32 -10.53
N THR A 6 -5.78 -19.46 -11.11
CA THR A 6 -7.00 -20.18 -10.74
C THR A 6 -6.85 -20.84 -9.37
N MET A 7 -5.68 -21.42 -9.08
CA MET A 7 -5.38 -22.00 -7.78
C MET A 7 -5.31 -20.94 -6.67
N LYS A 8 -4.75 -19.75 -6.93
CA LYS A 8 -4.83 -18.61 -6.01
C LYS A 8 -6.27 -18.16 -5.76
N ARG A 9 -7.10 -18.04 -6.80
CA ARG A 9 -8.53 -17.67 -6.66
C ARG A 9 -9.33 -18.70 -5.87
N LEU A 10 -9.05 -20.00 -6.06
CA LEU A 10 -9.66 -21.10 -5.31
C LEU A 10 -9.20 -21.11 -3.85
N GLN A 11 -7.93 -20.88 -3.57
CA GLN A 11 -7.39 -20.75 -2.21
C GLN A 11 -7.98 -19.54 -1.49
N THR A 12 -8.10 -18.40 -2.18
CA THR A 12 -8.77 -17.18 -1.71
C THR A 12 -10.23 -17.43 -1.35
N ALA A 13 -11.01 -18.03 -2.26
CA ALA A 13 -12.40 -18.34 -2.02
C ALA A 13 -12.55 -19.38 -0.88
N ALA A 14 -11.65 -20.36 -0.81
CA ALA A 14 -11.62 -21.35 0.24
C ALA A 14 -11.30 -20.77 1.62
N VAL A 15 -10.38 -19.81 1.73
CA VAL A 15 -10.05 -19.13 3.01
C VAL A 15 -11.17 -18.21 3.46
N ALA A 16 -11.75 -17.41 2.56
CA ALA A 16 -12.91 -16.57 2.88
C ALA A 16 -14.14 -17.42 3.28
N ALA A 17 -14.39 -18.51 2.54
CA ALA A 17 -15.41 -19.48 2.90
C ALA A 17 -15.07 -20.23 4.20
N LEU A 18 -13.80 -20.48 4.52
CA LEU A 18 -13.39 -21.08 5.79
C LEU A 18 -13.64 -20.11 6.95
N CYS A 19 -13.33 -18.82 6.79
CA CYS A 19 -13.60 -17.84 7.84
C CYS A 19 -15.09 -17.72 8.11
N VAL A 20 -15.92 -17.64 7.06
CA VAL A 20 -17.38 -17.63 7.19
C VAL A 20 -17.91 -18.97 7.72
N ALA A 21 -17.39 -20.10 7.26
CA ALA A 21 -17.83 -21.43 7.70
C ALA A 21 -17.40 -21.75 9.13
N VAL A 22 -16.21 -21.33 9.58
CA VAL A 22 -15.78 -21.46 10.98
C VAL A 22 -16.64 -20.57 11.86
N VAL A 23 -16.99 -19.36 11.40
CA VAL A 23 -17.94 -18.48 12.09
C VAL A 23 -19.31 -19.14 12.22
N VAL A 24 -19.85 -19.69 11.13
CA VAL A 24 -21.18 -20.33 11.09
C VAL A 24 -21.20 -21.64 11.89
N VAL A 25 -20.17 -22.48 11.76
CA VAL A 25 -20.08 -23.80 12.43
C VAL A 25 -19.88 -23.62 13.93
N GLU A 26 -19.02 -22.69 14.38
CA GLU A 26 -18.81 -22.49 15.82
C GLU A 26 -19.90 -21.65 16.50
N ALA A 27 -20.54 -20.73 15.78
CA ALA A 27 -21.82 -20.15 16.23
C ALA A 27 -22.89 -21.24 16.43
N GLY A 28 -22.87 -22.29 15.59
CA GLY A 28 -23.69 -23.48 15.76
C GLY A 28 -23.40 -24.27 17.04
N LYS A 29 -22.14 -24.34 17.51
CA LYS A 29 -21.76 -25.16 18.69
C LYS A 29 -22.09 -24.53 20.04
N LYS A 30 -22.19 -23.19 20.14
CA LYS A 30 -22.63 -22.51 21.38
C LYS A 30 -24.12 -22.73 21.72
N ARG A 31 -24.92 -23.29 20.80
CA ARG A 31 -26.36 -23.64 20.99
C ARG A 31 -26.61 -24.81 21.97
N GLY A 32 -25.55 -25.40 22.53
CA GLY A 32 -25.63 -26.51 23.49
C GLY A 32 -25.76 -26.13 24.98
N LYS A 33 -25.92 -24.85 25.35
CA LYS A 33 -26.12 -24.44 26.76
C LYS A 33 -27.58 -24.07 27.04
N LYS A 34 -28.32 -25.09 27.50
CA LYS A 34 -29.64 -25.15 28.16
C LYS A 34 -30.47 -23.86 28.27
N GLY A 35 -31.66 -23.87 27.65
CA GLY A 35 -32.86 -23.22 28.21
C GLY A 35 -33.76 -22.45 27.25
N GLU A 36 -33.31 -22.10 26.05
CA GLU A 36 -34.08 -21.26 25.12
C GLU A 36 -34.56 -22.06 23.90
N ASP A 37 -35.77 -21.74 23.41
CA ASP A 37 -36.35 -22.35 22.21
C ASP A 37 -35.40 -22.21 21.01
N PRO A 38 -35.26 -23.26 20.17
CA PRO A 38 -34.32 -23.24 19.06
C PRO A 38 -34.76 -22.21 18.00
N VAL A 39 -34.17 -21.01 18.02
CA VAL A 39 -34.21 -20.06 16.91
C VAL A 39 -33.70 -20.77 15.65
N SER A 40 -34.39 -20.68 14.51
CA SER A 40 -34.06 -21.39 13.26
C SER A 40 -32.58 -21.22 12.84
N PRO A 41 -31.87 -22.30 12.40
CA PRO A 41 -30.51 -22.21 11.87
C PRO A 41 -30.41 -21.50 10.51
N TYR A 42 -31.54 -21.30 9.83
CA TYR A 42 -31.59 -20.66 8.53
C TYR A 42 -31.96 -19.19 8.68
N PRO A 43 -31.24 -18.27 8.02
CA PRO A 43 -31.59 -16.87 8.05
C PRO A 43 -33.02 -16.69 7.54
N GLU A 44 -33.83 -15.88 8.25
CA GLU A 44 -35.10 -15.41 7.70
C GLU A 44 -34.79 -14.50 6.51
N MET A 45 -34.69 -15.09 5.31
CA MET A 45 -34.29 -14.40 4.09
C MET A 45 -35.20 -13.20 3.77
N SER A 46 -36.44 -13.19 4.26
CA SER A 46 -37.35 -12.06 4.17
C SER A 46 -36.86 -10.82 4.92
N LYS A 47 -36.20 -10.97 6.08
CA LYS A 47 -35.61 -9.85 6.83
C LYS A 47 -34.36 -9.32 6.13
N VAL A 48 -33.51 -10.20 5.61
CA VAL A 48 -32.34 -9.80 4.80
C VAL A 48 -32.79 -9.01 3.57
N GLN A 49 -33.84 -9.48 2.88
CA GLN A 49 -34.40 -8.78 1.72
C GLN A 49 -34.95 -7.40 2.10
N ALA A 50 -35.65 -7.28 3.23
CA ALA A 50 -36.17 -6.00 3.71
C ALA A 50 -35.03 -5.01 4.02
N ASP A 51 -34.01 -5.42 4.78
CA ASP A 51 -32.85 -4.58 5.14
C ASP A 51 -32.09 -4.13 3.87
N VAL A 52 -31.91 -5.03 2.90
CA VAL A 52 -31.25 -4.72 1.62
C VAL A 52 -32.09 -3.75 0.78
N VAL A 53 -33.42 -3.90 0.75
CA VAL A 53 -34.31 -2.99 0.03
C VAL A 53 -34.32 -1.61 0.69
N GLU A 54 -34.39 -1.52 2.02
CA GLU A 54 -34.31 -0.26 2.74
C GLU A 54 -32.99 0.47 2.46
N TRP A 55 -31.87 -0.26 2.54
CA TRP A 55 -30.56 0.28 2.16
C TRP A 55 -30.52 0.75 0.70
N ALA A 56 -30.98 -0.11 -0.22
CA ALA A 56 -31.00 0.15 -1.65
C ALA A 56 -32.09 1.15 -2.06
N THR A 57 -32.91 1.69 -1.16
CA THR A 57 -33.89 2.74 -1.50
C THR A 57 -33.60 4.04 -0.77
N ASN A 58 -32.57 4.08 0.08
CA ASN A 58 -32.22 5.25 0.85
C ASN A 58 -31.55 6.33 -0.04
N PRO A 59 -32.17 7.51 -0.22
CA PRO A 59 -31.65 8.55 -1.11
C PRO A 59 -30.31 9.12 -0.65
N MET A 60 -30.03 9.12 0.66
CA MET A 60 -28.76 9.64 1.21
C MET A 60 -27.59 8.72 0.86
N ILE A 61 -27.81 7.41 0.83
CA ILE A 61 -26.80 6.44 0.39
C ILE A 61 -26.50 6.66 -1.09
N TYR A 62 -27.52 6.76 -1.94
CA TYR A 62 -27.34 7.01 -3.36
C TYR A 62 -26.63 8.33 -3.65
N GLY A 63 -27.07 9.43 -3.05
CA GLY A 63 -26.45 10.74 -3.23
C GLY A 63 -24.97 10.72 -2.84
N SER A 64 -24.65 10.08 -1.72
CA SER A 64 -23.27 9.97 -1.24
C SER A 64 -22.39 9.10 -2.14
N LEU A 65 -22.90 7.95 -2.59
CA LEU A 65 -22.19 7.09 -3.53
C LEU A 65 -21.98 7.81 -4.87
N VAL A 66 -22.99 8.50 -5.41
CA VAL A 66 -22.85 9.29 -6.64
C VAL A 66 -21.72 10.32 -6.50
N CYS A 67 -21.62 11.03 -5.37
CA CYS A 67 -20.51 11.94 -5.11
C CYS A 67 -19.15 11.23 -5.11
N CYS A 68 -19.02 10.08 -4.44
CA CYS A 68 -17.77 9.31 -4.42
C CYS A 68 -17.39 8.77 -5.81
N PHE A 69 -18.36 8.28 -6.59
CA PHE A 69 -18.12 7.77 -7.94
C PHE A 69 -17.96 8.87 -8.99
N ALA A 70 -18.45 10.09 -8.75
CA ALA A 70 -18.16 11.24 -9.61
C ALA A 70 -16.66 11.59 -9.62
N VAL A 71 -15.97 11.39 -8.49
CA VAL A 71 -14.50 11.51 -8.41
C VAL A 71 -13.82 10.52 -9.37
N LEU A 72 -14.36 9.30 -9.49
CA LEU A 72 -13.83 8.31 -10.43
C LEU A 72 -13.99 8.75 -11.89
N ALA A 73 -15.03 9.52 -12.22
CA ALA A 73 -15.18 10.07 -13.58
C ALA A 73 -14.08 11.08 -13.93
N ILE A 74 -13.57 11.82 -12.93
CA ILE A 74 -12.47 12.79 -13.10
C ILE A 74 -11.11 12.07 -13.24
N GLY A 75 -10.91 10.97 -12.52
CA GLY A 75 -9.67 10.17 -12.52
C GLY A 75 -9.85 8.76 -13.09
N TRP A 76 -10.56 8.62 -14.22
CA TRP A 76 -10.96 7.32 -14.77
C TRP A 76 -9.80 6.36 -15.05
N GLU A 77 -8.62 6.91 -15.39
CA GLU A 77 -7.39 6.16 -15.56
C GLU A 77 -7.00 5.36 -14.31
N ARG A 78 -7.51 5.74 -13.13
CA ARG A 78 -7.25 5.12 -11.82
C ARG A 78 -8.36 4.19 -11.34
N LYS A 79 -9.31 3.79 -12.20
CA LYS A 79 -10.42 2.87 -11.83
C LYS A 79 -10.01 1.59 -11.12
N ASN A 80 -8.83 1.05 -11.46
CA ASN A 80 -8.32 -0.15 -10.79
C ASN A 80 -7.87 0.14 -9.35
N GLU A 81 -7.28 1.32 -9.11
CA GLU A 81 -6.90 1.77 -7.77
C GLU A 81 -8.14 2.05 -6.92
N PHE A 82 -9.14 2.75 -7.49
CA PHE A 82 -10.43 2.96 -6.86
C PHE A 82 -11.11 1.63 -6.47
N ALA A 83 -11.17 0.66 -7.39
CA ALA A 83 -11.77 -0.64 -7.13
C ALA A 83 -11.06 -1.41 -5.99
N LYS A 84 -9.72 -1.32 -5.92
CA LYS A 84 -8.95 -1.94 -4.84
C LYS A 84 -9.26 -1.33 -3.48
N GLU A 85 -9.28 0.00 -3.39
CA GLU A 85 -9.59 0.71 -2.15
C GLU A 85 -11.04 0.48 -1.71
N PHE A 86 -11.98 0.52 -2.65
CA PHE A 86 -13.41 0.28 -2.42
C PHE A 86 -13.69 -1.14 -1.90
N LEU A 87 -13.26 -2.16 -2.65
CA LEU A 87 -13.45 -3.56 -2.26
C LEU A 87 -12.63 -3.92 -1.01
N GLY A 88 -11.42 -3.36 -0.89
CA GLY A 88 -10.57 -3.53 0.28
C GLY A 88 -11.24 -3.02 1.54
N THR A 89 -11.90 -1.88 1.46
CA THR A 89 -12.62 -1.28 2.59
C THR A 89 -13.80 -2.14 3.01
N ILE A 90 -14.61 -2.62 2.05
CA ILE A 90 -15.72 -3.52 2.34
C ILE A 90 -15.22 -4.79 3.03
N LEU A 91 -14.20 -5.42 2.46
CA LEU A 91 -13.63 -6.66 3.00
C LEU A 91 -13.00 -6.45 4.38
N MET A 92 -12.30 -5.32 4.60
CA MET A 92 -11.75 -4.97 5.90
C MET A 92 -12.84 -4.89 6.96
N VAL A 93 -13.92 -4.14 6.72
CA VAL A 93 -15.02 -4.01 7.69
C VAL A 93 -15.67 -5.37 7.95
N VAL A 94 -16.04 -6.11 6.89
CA VAL A 94 -16.63 -7.45 7.01
C VAL A 94 -15.75 -8.39 7.83
N CYS A 95 -14.44 -8.42 7.58
CA CYS A 95 -13.55 -9.38 8.22
C CYS A 95 -13.09 -8.97 9.62
N THR A 96 -13.08 -7.68 9.95
CA THR A 96 -12.54 -7.20 11.24
C THR A 96 -13.62 -6.84 12.27
N PHE A 97 -14.85 -6.53 11.85
CA PHE A 97 -15.95 -6.16 12.75
C PHE A 97 -16.86 -7.34 13.12
N THR A 98 -16.89 -8.41 12.33
CA THR A 98 -17.77 -9.57 12.59
C THR A 98 -17.42 -10.40 13.83
N PRO A 99 -16.15 -10.57 14.28
CA PRO A 99 -15.90 -11.49 15.39
C PRO A 99 -16.51 -11.06 16.74
N GLY A 100 -16.47 -9.77 17.08
CA GLY A 100 -16.94 -9.28 18.39
C GLY A 100 -18.45 -9.49 18.61
N PRO A 101 -19.31 -8.93 17.74
CA PRO A 101 -20.76 -9.05 17.85
C PRO A 101 -21.29 -10.50 17.79
N TYR A 102 -20.61 -11.39 17.06
CA TYR A 102 -21.07 -12.77 16.87
C TYR A 102 -20.60 -13.73 17.96
N PHE A 103 -19.40 -13.53 18.51
CA PHE A 103 -18.82 -14.45 19.51
C PHE A 103 -18.86 -13.93 20.95
N GLY A 104 -19.18 -12.64 21.10
CA GLY A 104 -19.02 -11.88 22.34
C GLY A 104 -17.59 -11.38 22.50
N HIS A 105 -17.42 -10.31 23.28
CA HIS A 105 -16.09 -9.82 23.64
C HIS A 105 -15.40 -10.79 24.62
N LEU A 106 -14.57 -11.68 24.09
CA LEU A 106 -13.83 -12.69 24.84
C LEU A 106 -12.68 -12.08 25.65
N LYS A 107 -12.28 -10.82 25.38
CA LYS A 107 -11.20 -10.08 26.09
C LYS A 107 -9.89 -10.88 26.21
N GLY A 108 -9.63 -11.76 25.25
CA GLY A 108 -8.51 -12.70 25.21
C GLY A 108 -7.79 -12.71 23.87
N TYR A 109 -6.84 -13.63 23.71
CA TYR A 109 -6.00 -13.75 22.51
C TYR A 109 -6.83 -14.12 21.26
N GLU A 110 -8.02 -14.67 21.43
CA GLU A 110 -8.96 -15.04 20.37
C GLU A 110 -9.38 -13.81 19.55
N GLU A 111 -9.61 -12.66 20.19
CA GLU A 111 -9.97 -11.43 19.49
C GLU A 111 -8.78 -10.86 18.71
N TRP A 112 -7.57 -11.04 19.23
CA TRP A 112 -6.33 -10.66 18.53
C TRP A 112 -6.13 -11.53 17.30
N LEU A 113 -6.31 -12.85 17.42
CA LEU A 113 -6.20 -13.78 16.29
C LEU A 113 -7.28 -13.54 15.24
N ALA A 114 -8.53 -13.30 15.65
CA ALA A 114 -9.62 -13.02 14.73
C ALA A 114 -9.41 -11.71 13.98
N HIS A 115 -9.01 -10.64 14.69
CA HIS A 115 -8.68 -9.36 14.05
C HIS A 115 -7.49 -9.51 13.09
N MET A 116 -6.44 -10.23 13.51
CA MET A 116 -5.27 -10.51 12.68
C MET A 116 -5.63 -11.26 11.39
N ALA A 117 -6.41 -12.33 11.51
CA ALA A 117 -6.90 -13.07 10.34
C ALA A 117 -7.71 -12.15 9.41
N GLY A 118 -8.58 -11.31 9.97
CA GLY A 118 -9.40 -10.41 9.18
C GLY A 118 -8.59 -9.35 8.43
N VAL A 119 -7.59 -8.74 9.08
CA VAL A 119 -6.67 -7.79 8.45
C VAL A 119 -5.86 -8.45 7.34
N ILE A 120 -5.32 -9.66 7.57
CA ILE A 120 -4.54 -10.40 6.56
C ILE A 120 -5.41 -10.74 5.34
N VAL A 121 -6.63 -11.21 5.55
CA VAL A 121 -7.56 -11.54 4.46
C VAL A 121 -7.90 -10.30 3.65
N ALA A 122 -8.28 -9.20 4.32
CA ALA A 122 -8.62 -7.96 3.64
C ALA A 122 -7.46 -7.40 2.80
N ASP A 123 -6.26 -7.38 3.38
CA ASP A 123 -5.05 -6.93 2.72
C ASP A 123 -4.66 -7.81 1.53
N TYR A 124 -4.56 -9.13 1.74
CA TYR A 124 -4.06 -10.06 0.74
C TYR A 124 -4.98 -10.14 -0.49
N LEU A 125 -6.30 -10.17 -0.28
CA LEU A 125 -7.26 -10.37 -1.37
C LEU A 125 -7.40 -9.16 -2.29
N CYS A 126 -7.23 -7.96 -1.75
CA CYS A 126 -7.33 -6.71 -2.51
C CYS A 126 -5.96 -6.17 -2.97
N GLY A 127 -4.87 -6.87 -2.64
CA GLY A 127 -3.52 -6.53 -3.09
C GLY A 127 -2.90 -5.37 -2.33
N GLY A 128 -3.12 -5.31 -1.01
CA GLY A 128 -2.57 -4.30 -0.10
C GLY A 128 -3.14 -2.89 -0.28
N PRO A 129 -4.47 -2.69 -0.28
CA PRO A 129 -5.07 -1.35 -0.29
C PRO A 129 -4.78 -0.59 1.01
N HIS A 130 -4.80 0.74 0.96
CA HIS A 130 -4.62 1.58 2.14
C HIS A 130 -5.81 1.50 3.10
N VAL A 131 -7.03 1.46 2.56
CA VAL A 131 -8.34 1.37 3.25
C VAL A 131 -8.58 2.42 4.35
N ASN A 132 -7.72 3.43 4.42
CA ASN A 132 -7.63 4.37 5.51
C ASN A 132 -7.13 5.73 4.99
N PRO A 133 -7.94 6.80 5.11
CA PRO A 133 -7.52 8.15 4.70
C PRO A 133 -6.29 8.67 5.43
N ALA A 134 -6.04 8.28 6.69
CA ALA A 134 -4.83 8.67 7.42
C ALA A 134 -3.56 8.02 6.83
N VAL A 135 -3.63 6.73 6.48
CA VAL A 135 -2.53 6.03 5.77
C VAL A 135 -2.32 6.63 4.38
N THR A 136 -3.40 6.94 3.67
CA THR A 136 -3.34 7.59 2.35
C THR A 136 -2.69 8.98 2.45
N THR A 137 -3.01 9.74 3.50
CA THR A 137 -2.39 11.04 3.80
C THR A 137 -0.90 10.89 4.10
N ALA A 138 -0.50 9.88 4.87
CA ALA A 138 0.91 9.57 5.08
C ALA A 138 1.65 9.33 3.75
N MET A 139 1.10 8.51 2.86
CA MET A 139 1.72 8.26 1.54
C MET A 139 1.79 9.51 0.67
N PHE A 140 0.80 10.41 0.75
CA PHE A 140 0.82 11.69 0.04
C PHE A 140 1.91 12.63 0.59
N VAL A 141 1.99 12.80 1.92
CA VAL A 141 3.04 13.59 2.59
C VAL A 141 4.43 13.02 2.29
N TRP A 142 4.54 11.69 2.17
CA TRP A 142 5.78 11.00 1.79
C TRP A 142 6.11 11.11 0.29
N ARG A 143 5.29 11.80 -0.51
CA ARG A 143 5.43 11.93 -1.98
C ARG A 143 5.39 10.60 -2.73
N LYS A 144 4.72 9.58 -2.18
CA LYS A 144 4.53 8.27 -2.84
C LYS A 144 3.29 8.21 -3.73
N ILE A 145 2.33 9.10 -3.50
CA ILE A 145 1.14 9.25 -4.32
C ILE A 145 0.89 10.74 -4.64
N SER A 146 0.27 11.00 -5.78
CA SER A 146 -0.16 12.34 -6.20
C SER A 146 -1.43 12.80 -5.46
N LEU A 147 -1.76 14.08 -5.56
CA LEU A 147 -3.01 14.62 -5.00
C LEU A 147 -4.24 13.95 -5.61
N LEU A 148 -4.25 13.72 -6.93
CA LEU A 148 -5.37 13.03 -7.58
C LEU A 148 -5.55 11.60 -7.05
N GLN A 149 -4.44 10.87 -6.82
CA GLN A 149 -4.51 9.55 -6.18
C GLN A 149 -5.09 9.63 -4.79
N TRP A 150 -4.65 10.59 -3.98
CA TRP A 150 -5.18 10.79 -2.64
C TRP A 150 -6.71 10.99 -2.68
N ILE A 151 -7.21 11.85 -3.57
CA ILE A 151 -8.65 12.13 -3.71
C ILE A 151 -9.41 10.86 -4.15
N VAL A 152 -8.89 10.13 -5.15
CA VAL A 152 -9.50 8.88 -5.66
C VAL A 152 -9.55 7.80 -4.56
N TYR A 153 -8.48 7.65 -3.79
CA TYR A 153 -8.38 6.63 -2.74
C TYR A 153 -9.35 6.93 -1.59
N VAL A 154 -9.37 8.17 -1.10
CA VAL A 154 -10.28 8.57 -0.02
C VAL A 154 -11.74 8.44 -0.44
N ALA A 155 -12.08 8.82 -1.69
CA ALA A 155 -13.44 8.65 -2.21
C ALA A 155 -13.85 7.17 -2.29
N ALA A 156 -12.95 6.30 -2.77
CA ALA A 156 -13.19 4.86 -2.83
C ALA A 156 -13.38 4.23 -1.45
N GLN A 157 -12.55 4.64 -0.48
CA GLN A 157 -12.64 4.20 0.91
C GLN A 157 -13.98 4.59 1.52
N VAL A 158 -14.38 5.87 1.41
CA VAL A 158 -15.66 6.36 1.94
C VAL A 158 -16.83 5.64 1.28
N ALA A 159 -16.81 5.43 -0.03
CA ALA A 159 -17.82 4.63 -0.72
C ALA A 159 -17.88 3.20 -0.17
N GLY A 160 -16.72 2.58 0.08
CA GLY A 160 -16.64 1.24 0.66
C GLY A 160 -17.28 1.18 2.05
N GLY A 161 -17.02 2.16 2.91
CA GLY A 161 -17.61 2.25 4.25
C GLY A 161 -19.13 2.45 4.26
N ILE A 162 -19.65 3.29 3.35
CA ILE A 162 -21.09 3.50 3.15
C ILE A 162 -21.81 2.18 2.81
N VAL A 163 -21.16 1.31 2.03
CA VAL A 163 -21.71 0.00 1.65
C VAL A 163 -21.52 -1.03 2.76
N ALA A 164 -20.37 -1.01 3.44
CA ALA A 164 -19.95 -2.10 4.30
C ALA A 164 -20.79 -2.25 5.58
N PHE A 165 -21.04 -1.18 6.33
CA PHE A 165 -21.75 -1.29 7.61
C PHE A 165 -23.20 -1.80 7.47
N PRO A 166 -24.02 -1.26 6.55
CA PRO A 166 -25.37 -1.78 6.35
C PRO A 166 -25.35 -3.23 5.85
N PHE A 167 -24.40 -3.57 4.98
CA PHE A 167 -24.24 -4.93 4.49
C PHE A 167 -23.90 -5.91 5.62
N VAL A 168 -22.96 -5.56 6.50
CA VAL A 168 -22.62 -6.41 7.66
C VAL A 168 -23.80 -6.50 8.62
N GLN A 169 -24.54 -5.41 8.88
CA GLN A 169 -25.74 -5.49 9.72
C GLN A 169 -26.79 -6.40 9.09
N ALA A 170 -27.09 -6.28 7.79
CA ALA A 170 -28.07 -7.13 7.10
C ALA A 170 -27.70 -8.62 7.17
N LEU A 171 -26.40 -8.95 7.13
CA LEU A 171 -25.92 -10.32 7.37
C LEU A 171 -26.04 -10.76 8.82
N SER A 172 -26.06 -9.82 9.77
CA SER A 172 -26.11 -10.05 11.22
C SER A 172 -27.54 -10.15 11.77
N THR A 173 -28.49 -9.42 11.16
CA THR A 173 -29.92 -9.39 11.55
C THR A 173 -30.55 -10.79 11.70
N PRO A 174 -30.33 -11.76 10.78
CA PRO A 174 -30.93 -13.09 10.90
C PRO A 174 -30.42 -13.90 12.10
N TYR A 175 -29.26 -13.50 12.66
CA TYR A 175 -28.66 -14.12 13.84
C TYR A 175 -28.99 -13.35 15.13
N GLY A 176 -29.81 -12.29 15.07
CA GLY A 176 -30.11 -11.44 16.22
C GLY A 176 -28.91 -10.64 16.71
N VAL A 177 -27.92 -10.42 15.85
CA VAL A 177 -26.66 -9.73 16.19
C VAL A 177 -26.75 -8.27 15.72
N THR A 178 -26.48 -7.34 16.63
CA THR A 178 -26.29 -5.91 16.33
C THR A 178 -24.80 -5.60 16.26
N ILE A 179 -24.34 -5.03 15.15
CA ILE A 179 -22.94 -4.63 15.03
C ILE A 179 -22.64 -3.38 15.85
N GLY A 180 -21.40 -3.25 16.31
CA GLY A 180 -20.88 -2.05 16.94
C GLY A 180 -19.79 -1.39 16.08
N GLY A 181 -19.33 -0.21 16.51
CA GLY A 181 -18.26 0.51 15.83
C GLY A 181 -17.74 1.70 16.63
N PRO A 182 -16.87 2.53 16.03
CA PRO A 182 -16.21 3.63 16.72
C PRO A 182 -17.21 4.63 17.33
N GLY A 183 -16.86 5.21 18.47
CA GLY A 183 -17.76 6.12 19.17
C GLY A 183 -17.08 6.71 20.40
N ILE A 184 -17.36 7.98 20.66
CA ILE A 184 -16.82 8.66 21.83
C ILE A 184 -17.44 8.04 23.09
N ALA A 185 -16.61 7.47 23.97
CA ALA A 185 -17.09 6.82 25.17
C ALA A 185 -17.73 7.85 26.13
N PRO A 186 -18.79 7.47 26.88
CA PRO A 186 -19.43 8.37 27.83
C PRO A 186 -18.44 9.00 28.82
N GLY A 187 -18.54 10.32 29.01
CA GLY A 187 -17.64 11.07 29.91
C GLY A 187 -16.28 11.43 29.32
N THR A 188 -15.99 11.07 28.07
CA THR A 188 -14.77 11.50 27.37
C THR A 188 -14.90 12.96 26.94
N THR A 189 -13.92 13.80 27.27
CA THR A 189 -13.90 15.19 26.80
C THR A 189 -13.48 15.28 25.33
N PHE A 190 -13.75 16.41 24.70
CA PHE A 190 -13.33 16.66 23.31
C PHE A 190 -11.80 16.52 23.14
N GLU A 191 -11.03 17.11 24.05
CA GLU A 191 -9.57 17.06 24.03
C GLU A 191 -9.05 15.64 24.18
N ASP A 192 -9.66 14.87 25.09
CA ASP A 192 -9.33 13.46 25.30
C ASP A 192 -9.60 12.62 24.05
N ALA A 193 -10.69 12.90 23.33
CA ALA A 193 -11.03 12.21 22.08
C ALA A 193 -10.02 12.54 20.98
N VAL A 194 -9.66 13.82 20.81
CA VAL A 194 -8.64 14.27 19.86
C VAL A 194 -7.28 13.63 20.16
N TRP A 195 -6.87 13.62 21.43
CA TRP A 195 -5.62 12.98 21.86
C TRP A 195 -5.63 11.47 21.61
N SER A 196 -6.74 10.79 21.90
CA SER A 196 -6.86 9.35 21.72
C SER A 196 -6.70 8.95 20.25
N GLU A 197 -7.44 9.58 19.32
CA GLU A 197 -7.35 9.29 17.88
C GLU A 197 -5.98 9.68 17.30
N GLY A 198 -5.46 10.86 17.68
CA GLY A 198 -4.17 11.35 17.21
C GLY A 198 -3.02 10.44 17.66
N ALA A 199 -2.94 10.12 18.96
CA ALA A 199 -1.85 9.31 19.49
C ALA A 199 -1.91 7.86 18.96
N ALA A 200 -3.09 7.27 18.89
CA ALA A 200 -3.27 5.93 18.33
C ALA A 200 -2.84 5.86 16.85
N THR A 201 -3.19 6.88 16.07
CA THR A 201 -2.81 6.97 14.66
C THR A 201 -1.31 7.22 14.50
N PHE A 202 -0.70 8.03 15.35
CA PHE A 202 0.75 8.22 15.36
C PHE A 202 1.48 6.88 15.60
N VAL A 203 1.07 6.12 16.61
CA VAL A 203 1.64 4.80 16.92
C VAL A 203 1.42 3.82 15.76
N LEU A 204 0.23 3.82 15.16
CA LEU A 204 -0.08 3.01 13.98
C LEU A 204 0.90 3.30 12.85
N LEU A 205 1.06 4.58 12.47
CA LEU A 205 1.91 4.96 11.33
C LEU A 205 3.39 4.71 11.61
N MET A 206 3.88 4.99 12.82
CA MET A 206 5.24 4.64 13.21
C MET A 206 5.49 3.13 13.14
N GLY A 207 4.54 2.32 13.60
CA GLY A 207 4.61 0.86 13.47
C GLY A 207 4.64 0.41 12.01
N ILE A 208 3.74 0.95 11.17
CA ILE A 208 3.74 0.66 9.72
C ILE A 208 5.09 1.01 9.11
N PHE A 209 5.67 2.18 9.39
CA PHE A 209 6.97 2.54 8.82
C PHE A 209 8.10 1.62 9.26
N ILE A 210 8.21 1.36 10.56
CA ILE A 210 9.23 0.46 11.10
C ILE A 210 9.13 -0.94 10.49
N PHE A 211 7.93 -1.51 10.43
CA PHE A 211 7.76 -2.91 9.99
C PHE A 211 7.64 -3.07 8.48
N CYS A 212 7.17 -2.06 7.75
CA CYS A 212 6.98 -2.16 6.29
C CYS A 212 8.15 -1.61 5.47
N THR A 213 8.96 -0.69 6.00
CA THR A 213 10.07 -0.08 5.22
C THR A 213 11.46 -0.54 5.67
N THR A 214 11.55 -1.53 6.55
CA THR A 214 12.80 -2.23 6.89
C THR A 214 12.84 -3.60 6.21
N TRP A 215 13.85 -4.42 6.52
CA TRP A 215 13.98 -5.79 6.02
C TRP A 215 12.75 -6.67 6.36
N ILE A 216 12.05 -6.39 7.48
CA ILE A 216 10.82 -7.10 7.87
C ILE A 216 9.74 -6.94 6.80
N GLY A 217 9.65 -5.77 6.17
CA GLY A 217 8.63 -5.45 5.17
C GLY A 217 8.71 -6.31 3.90
N GLN A 218 9.87 -6.94 3.67
CA GLN A 218 10.11 -7.87 2.57
C GLN A 218 9.55 -9.27 2.82
N ILE A 219 9.20 -9.59 4.08
CA ILE A 219 8.73 -10.92 4.50
C ILE A 219 7.25 -10.81 4.88
N TYR A 220 6.37 -10.93 3.89
CA TYR A 220 4.91 -10.81 4.07
C TYR A 220 4.33 -11.62 5.27
N PRO A 221 4.63 -12.94 5.42
CA PRO A 221 4.05 -13.73 6.52
C PRO A 221 4.55 -13.31 7.91
N VAL A 222 5.58 -12.49 8.00
CA VAL A 222 6.07 -11.89 9.26
C VAL A 222 5.50 -10.49 9.44
N LYS A 223 5.56 -9.64 8.39
CA LYS A 223 5.13 -8.24 8.49
C LYS A 223 3.65 -8.12 8.81
N GLN A 224 2.79 -8.90 8.14
CA GLN A 224 1.35 -8.66 8.20
C GLN A 224 0.73 -9.02 9.55
N PRO A 225 1.13 -10.14 10.21
CA PRO A 225 0.76 -10.40 11.59
C PRO A 225 1.20 -9.31 12.57
N ILE A 226 2.42 -8.76 12.40
CA ILE A 226 2.93 -7.69 13.27
C ILE A 226 2.13 -6.40 13.06
N VAL A 227 1.89 -5.99 11.82
CA VAL A 227 1.06 -4.81 11.51
C VAL A 227 -0.35 -4.98 12.09
N ALA A 228 -0.96 -6.16 11.94
CA ALA A 228 -2.27 -6.42 12.53
C ALA A 228 -2.26 -6.39 14.07
N ALA A 229 -1.17 -6.85 14.70
CA ALA A 229 -1.00 -6.73 16.15
C ALA A 229 -0.83 -5.26 16.59
N VAL A 230 -0.14 -4.42 15.80
CA VAL A 230 -0.05 -2.98 16.05
C VAL A 230 -1.44 -2.33 15.97
N ILE A 231 -2.20 -2.60 14.90
CA ILE A 231 -3.57 -2.09 14.74
C ILE A 231 -4.43 -2.51 15.95
N ARG A 232 -4.39 -3.79 16.33
CA ARG A 232 -5.16 -4.28 17.49
C ARG A 232 -4.70 -3.64 18.80
N GLY A 233 -3.39 -3.46 18.99
CA GLY A 233 -2.83 -2.75 20.14
C GLY A 233 -3.35 -1.33 20.23
N CYS A 234 -3.34 -0.58 19.12
CA CYS A 234 -3.94 0.75 19.08
C CYS A 234 -5.42 0.71 19.50
N ILE A 235 -6.17 -0.28 19.03
CA ILE A 235 -7.59 -0.43 19.38
C ILE A 235 -7.80 -0.69 20.88
N VAL A 236 -6.96 -1.53 21.48
CA VAL A 236 -7.09 -1.91 22.90
C VAL A 236 -6.64 -0.79 23.84
N TYR A 237 -5.54 -0.10 23.52
CA TYR A 237 -4.92 0.86 24.44
C TYR A 237 -5.45 2.30 24.29
N PHE A 238 -6.03 2.67 23.14
CA PHE A 238 -6.56 4.01 22.88
C PHE A 238 -8.09 4.04 22.79
N GLY A 239 -8.75 3.28 23.67
CA GLY A 239 -10.18 2.96 23.64
C GLY A 239 -11.19 4.10 23.76
N LYS A 240 -10.78 5.35 24.04
CA LYS A 240 -11.69 6.45 24.42
C LYS A 240 -12.70 6.84 23.33
N THR A 241 -12.39 6.55 22.07
CA THR A 241 -13.22 6.86 20.89
C THR A 241 -13.66 5.62 20.11
N GLY A 242 -13.60 4.43 20.72
CA GLY A 242 -13.76 3.18 19.97
C GLY A 242 -12.73 3.08 18.84
N PRO A 243 -11.47 3.46 19.14
CA PRO A 243 -10.41 3.99 18.28
C PRO A 243 -10.62 3.64 16.82
N ALA A 244 -11.13 4.62 16.08
CA ALA A 244 -11.34 4.46 14.65
C ALA A 244 -9.99 4.30 13.94
N ILE A 245 -9.00 5.14 14.32
CA ILE A 245 -7.66 5.24 13.71
C ILE A 245 -7.68 5.32 12.18
N ASN A 246 -8.86 5.67 11.66
CA ASN A 246 -9.27 5.58 10.27
C ASN A 246 -10.46 6.54 10.08
N PRO A 247 -10.24 7.70 9.44
CA PRO A 247 -11.27 8.70 9.24
C PRO A 247 -12.53 8.21 8.52
N MET A 248 -12.33 7.32 7.55
CA MET A 248 -13.45 6.71 6.83
C MET A 248 -14.28 5.84 7.77
N LEU A 249 -13.63 5.03 8.62
CA LEU A 249 -14.32 4.12 9.52
C LEU A 249 -15.18 4.88 10.54
N GLY A 250 -14.60 5.90 11.19
CA GLY A 250 -15.31 6.72 12.18
C GLY A 250 -16.51 7.47 11.59
N THR A 251 -16.36 8.07 10.40
CA THR A 251 -17.45 8.84 9.80
C THR A 251 -18.51 7.98 9.12
N THR A 252 -18.13 6.92 8.40
CA THR A 252 -19.13 6.06 7.74
C THR A 252 -19.91 5.22 8.76
N TRP A 253 -19.31 4.89 9.91
CA TRP A 253 -20.04 4.34 11.05
C TRP A 253 -21.03 5.35 11.63
N ALA A 254 -20.58 6.59 11.92
CA ALA A 254 -21.46 7.64 12.44
C ALA A 254 -22.63 7.95 11.50
N PHE A 255 -22.37 7.98 10.18
CA PHE A 255 -23.40 8.08 9.15
C PHE A 255 -24.40 6.94 9.20
N TYR A 256 -23.92 5.70 9.38
CA TYR A 256 -24.78 4.52 9.45
C TYR A 256 -25.70 4.55 10.68
N VAL A 257 -25.14 4.72 11.89
CA VAL A 257 -25.91 4.65 13.14
C VAL A 257 -26.86 5.83 13.36
N SER A 258 -26.67 6.93 12.65
CA SER A 258 -27.57 8.09 12.66
C SER A 258 -28.78 7.95 11.73
N GLY A 259 -28.93 6.81 11.04
CA GLY A 259 -29.96 6.62 10.02
C GLY A 259 -29.61 7.27 8.69
N MET A 260 -28.34 7.18 8.27
CA MET A 260 -27.82 7.73 7.01
C MET A 260 -27.78 9.26 6.99
N VAL A 261 -27.47 9.88 8.13
CA VAL A 261 -27.30 11.34 8.26
C VAL A 261 -25.82 11.65 8.54
N TRP A 262 -25.20 12.43 7.67
CA TRP A 262 -23.81 12.82 7.85
C TRP A 262 -23.63 13.66 9.12
N PRO A 263 -22.55 13.45 9.89
CA PRO A 263 -22.24 14.30 11.03
C PRO A 263 -22.19 15.77 10.60
N SER A 264 -22.95 16.63 11.29
CA SER A 264 -22.96 18.07 11.04
C SER A 264 -22.03 18.84 12.00
N ASP A 265 -21.66 18.21 13.12
CA ASP A 265 -20.77 18.82 14.11
C ASP A 265 -19.32 18.78 13.64
N ALA A 266 -18.67 19.95 13.66
CA ALA A 266 -17.25 20.08 13.36
C ALA A 266 -16.38 19.24 14.31
N SER A 267 -16.81 19.01 15.56
CA SER A 267 -16.09 18.20 16.53
C SER A 267 -15.80 16.79 16.01
N HIS A 268 -16.76 16.19 15.29
CA HIS A 268 -16.62 14.87 14.66
C HIS A 268 -15.45 14.84 13.68
N TYR A 269 -15.38 15.83 12.78
CA TYR A 269 -14.31 15.90 11.78
C TYR A 269 -12.97 16.26 12.40
N ILE A 270 -12.94 17.05 13.48
CA ILE A 270 -11.70 17.33 14.19
C ILE A 270 -11.14 16.06 14.83
N VAL A 271 -11.98 15.29 15.52
CA VAL A 271 -11.59 14.05 16.20
C VAL A 271 -11.20 12.96 15.19
N TYR A 272 -12.07 12.67 14.22
CA TYR A 272 -11.89 11.51 13.34
C TYR A 272 -11.15 11.79 12.04
N TRP A 273 -11.00 13.05 11.60
CA TRP A 273 -10.24 13.37 10.37
C TRP A 273 -8.98 14.17 10.66
N LEU A 274 -9.12 15.34 11.29
CA LEU A 274 -7.99 16.25 11.48
C LEU A 274 -6.92 15.64 12.38
N ALA A 275 -7.29 15.14 13.57
CA ALA A 275 -6.36 14.55 14.52
C ALA A 275 -5.55 13.38 13.94
N PRO A 276 -6.17 12.33 13.34
CA PRO A 276 -5.42 11.23 12.74
C PRO A 276 -4.61 11.65 11.51
N MET A 277 -5.10 12.54 10.64
CA MET A 277 -4.34 13.00 9.47
C MET A 277 -3.12 13.84 9.86
N LEU A 278 -3.23 14.72 10.87
CA LEU A 278 -2.09 15.46 11.41
C LEU A 278 -1.07 14.51 12.04
N ALA A 279 -1.53 13.55 12.86
CA ALA A 279 -0.67 12.55 13.46
C ALA A 279 0.08 11.70 12.41
N ALA A 280 -0.63 11.27 11.35
CA ALA A 280 -0.04 10.55 10.24
C ALA A 280 1.00 11.39 9.49
N SER A 281 0.72 12.68 9.27
CA SER A 281 1.66 13.62 8.64
C SER A 281 2.93 13.81 9.48
N VAL A 282 2.78 14.01 10.79
CA VAL A 282 3.91 14.16 11.72
C VAL A 282 4.75 12.90 11.76
N ALA A 283 4.14 11.71 11.90
CA ALA A 283 4.84 10.43 11.87
C ALA A 283 5.63 10.28 10.55
N THR A 284 5.01 10.65 9.42
CA THR A 284 5.64 10.56 8.10
C THR A 284 6.85 11.48 7.98
N LEU A 285 6.73 12.74 8.42
CA LEU A 285 7.83 13.70 8.35
C LEU A 285 8.99 13.29 9.25
N LEU A 286 8.71 12.79 10.47
CA LEU A 286 9.73 12.29 11.37
C LEU A 286 10.47 11.10 10.78
N TRP A 287 9.74 10.10 10.26
CA TRP A 287 10.34 8.94 9.63
C TRP A 287 11.12 9.29 8.36
N SER A 288 10.56 10.17 7.51
CA SER A 288 11.19 10.64 6.28
C SER A 288 12.48 11.43 6.56
N CYS A 289 12.49 12.25 7.62
CA CYS A 289 13.67 12.97 8.08
C CYS A 289 14.74 12.00 8.60
N PHE A 290 14.35 11.05 9.46
CA PHE A 290 15.26 10.04 10.00
C PHE A 290 15.89 9.17 8.92
N THR A 291 15.12 8.79 7.89
CA THR A 291 15.57 7.93 6.79
C THR A 291 16.10 8.67 5.58
N LEU A 292 16.04 10.00 5.56
CA LEU A 292 16.37 10.85 4.40
C LEU A 292 15.64 10.43 3.11
N THR A 293 14.33 10.23 3.21
CA THR A 293 13.47 9.84 2.08
C THR A 293 12.35 10.85 1.82
N GLY A 294 11.71 10.76 0.66
CA GLY A 294 10.53 11.55 0.33
C GLY A 294 10.80 13.05 0.32
N PRO A 295 10.14 13.86 1.19
CA PRO A 295 10.38 15.31 1.20
C PRO A 295 11.80 15.70 1.63
N PHE A 296 12.51 14.83 2.36
CA PHE A 296 13.89 15.06 2.82
C PHE A 296 14.92 14.26 2.01
N GLU A 297 14.50 13.65 0.91
CA GLU A 297 15.42 13.02 -0.02
C GLU A 297 16.39 14.10 -0.54
N PRO A 298 17.72 13.90 -0.41
CA PRO A 298 18.69 14.93 -0.79
C PRO A 298 18.48 15.36 -2.24
N HIS A 299 18.16 16.64 -2.43
CA HIS A 299 17.97 17.24 -3.74
C HIS A 299 19.26 17.07 -4.54
N ARG A 300 19.22 16.24 -5.58
CA ARG A 300 20.31 16.18 -6.56
C ARG A 300 20.05 17.30 -7.57
N PRO A 301 21.07 18.08 -7.96
CA PRO A 301 20.89 19.19 -8.90
C PRO A 301 20.15 18.71 -10.14
N SER A 302 19.14 19.45 -10.59
CA SER A 302 18.50 19.25 -11.90
C SER A 302 19.50 19.64 -12.99
N HIS A 303 19.71 18.78 -13.97
CA HIS A 303 20.70 19.02 -15.03
C HIS A 303 20.00 19.54 -16.27
N ASP A 304 20.01 20.87 -16.42
CA ASP A 304 19.54 21.58 -17.61
C ASP A 304 20.68 21.65 -18.64
N ASP A 305 20.97 20.53 -19.29
CA ASP A 305 21.99 20.41 -20.35
C ASP A 305 21.38 20.30 -21.77
N GLY A 306 20.07 20.53 -21.91
CA GLY A 306 19.37 20.55 -23.19
C GLY A 306 19.12 19.16 -23.80
N HIS A 307 19.47 18.08 -23.11
CA HIS A 307 19.11 16.71 -23.48
C HIS A 307 18.30 16.07 -22.34
N ALA A 308 17.01 16.39 -22.27
CA ALA A 308 16.07 15.78 -21.32
C ALA A 308 15.34 14.62 -22.00
N PRO A 309 15.77 13.36 -21.79
CA PRO A 309 15.04 12.21 -22.34
C PRO A 309 13.65 12.13 -21.69
N GLY A 310 12.60 12.05 -22.50
CA GLY A 310 11.21 12.06 -22.01
C GLY A 310 10.75 10.76 -21.31
N SER A 311 11.60 9.73 -21.19
CA SER A 311 11.27 8.46 -20.52
C SER A 311 12.49 7.57 -20.26
N LEU A 312 12.37 6.63 -19.32
CA LEU A 312 13.34 5.54 -19.06
C LEU A 312 13.74 4.80 -20.35
N GLN A 313 12.76 4.51 -21.21
CA GLN A 313 13.01 3.79 -22.47
C GLN A 313 13.85 4.63 -23.43
N ALA A 314 13.56 5.93 -23.54
CA ALA A 314 14.29 6.82 -24.44
C ALA A 314 15.76 6.98 -24.01
N THR A 315 16.02 7.17 -22.71
CA THR A 315 17.39 7.19 -22.18
C THR A 315 18.09 5.88 -22.46
N TRP A 316 17.42 4.74 -22.20
CA TRP A 316 18.03 3.44 -22.40
C TRP A 316 18.35 3.15 -23.87
N ASP A 317 17.44 3.44 -24.79
CA ASP A 317 17.66 3.23 -26.23
C ASP A 317 18.83 4.07 -26.75
N HIS A 318 18.92 5.33 -26.30
CA HIS A 318 20.04 6.21 -26.61
C HIS A 318 21.37 5.68 -26.03
N HIS A 319 21.38 5.36 -24.74
CA HIS A 319 22.55 4.85 -24.03
C HIS A 319 23.08 3.54 -24.64
N PHE A 320 22.19 2.57 -24.87
CA PHE A 320 22.54 1.25 -25.42
C PHE A 320 23.11 1.37 -26.84
N LYS A 321 22.53 2.24 -27.67
CA LYS A 321 23.05 2.54 -29.00
C LYS A 321 24.42 3.22 -28.91
N ALA A 322 24.57 4.24 -28.07
CA ALA A 322 25.82 4.97 -27.89
C ALA A 322 26.96 4.05 -27.44
N PHE A 323 26.67 3.11 -26.55
CA PHE A 323 27.61 2.07 -26.12
C PHE A 323 28.00 1.15 -27.28
N GLY A 324 27.03 0.66 -28.06
CA GLY A 324 27.28 -0.19 -29.23
C GLY A 324 28.15 0.49 -30.30
N ASP A 325 27.95 1.80 -30.49
CA ASP A 325 28.75 2.65 -31.37
C ASP A 325 30.11 3.05 -30.76
N LYS A 326 30.38 2.66 -29.51
CA LYS A 326 31.54 3.06 -28.69
C LYS A 326 31.75 4.57 -28.61
N SER A 327 30.65 5.33 -28.58
CA SER A 327 30.70 6.78 -28.50
C SER A 327 30.61 7.26 -27.05
N ALA A 328 31.76 7.48 -26.41
CA ALA A 328 31.79 8.00 -25.03
C ALA A 328 31.12 9.37 -24.91
N MET A 329 31.17 10.19 -25.96
CA MET A 329 30.52 11.50 -26.00
C MET A 329 29.00 11.42 -26.04
N GLU A 330 28.42 10.43 -26.70
CA GLU A 330 26.97 10.22 -26.68
C GLU A 330 26.55 9.56 -25.36
N VAL A 331 27.31 8.58 -24.87
CA VAL A 331 27.03 7.90 -23.59
C VAL A 331 26.91 8.90 -22.44
N ILE A 332 27.81 9.88 -22.35
CA ILE A 332 27.78 10.83 -21.22
C ILE A 332 26.61 11.80 -21.24
N LYS A 333 25.87 11.94 -22.35
CA LYS A 333 24.65 12.78 -22.39
C LYS A 333 23.52 12.18 -21.53
N ASP A 334 23.60 10.90 -21.22
CA ASP A 334 22.66 10.24 -20.31
C ASP A 334 23.04 10.43 -18.84
N TYR A 335 24.23 10.99 -18.54
CA TYR A 335 24.73 11.20 -17.19
C TYR A 335 24.71 12.68 -16.82
N THR A 336 25.07 12.94 -15.58
CA THR A 336 25.10 14.26 -14.97
C THR A 336 26.35 14.47 -14.12
N GLU A 337 26.62 15.70 -13.69
CA GLU A 337 27.78 15.97 -12.83
C GLU A 337 27.65 15.37 -11.42
N SER A 338 26.43 15.02 -10.98
CA SER A 338 26.19 14.30 -9.71
C SER A 338 26.27 12.77 -9.86
N SER A 339 26.49 12.29 -11.08
CA SER A 339 26.51 10.86 -11.40
C SER A 339 27.77 10.19 -10.90
N ILE A 340 27.62 8.92 -10.51
CA ILE A 340 28.76 8.09 -10.10
C ILE A 340 28.65 6.73 -10.80
N LEU A 341 29.72 6.39 -11.51
CA LEU A 341 29.98 5.05 -12.02
C LEU A 341 30.93 4.34 -11.06
N ILE A 342 30.50 3.20 -10.54
CA ILE A 342 31.32 2.29 -9.76
C ILE A 342 31.60 1.06 -10.62
N ARG A 343 32.88 0.77 -10.83
CA ARG A 343 33.34 -0.46 -11.47
C ARG A 343 33.98 -1.39 -10.44
N TYR A 344 33.58 -2.65 -10.44
CA TYR A 344 34.17 -3.71 -9.64
C TYR A 344 34.68 -4.83 -10.55
N ASP A 345 35.97 -5.14 -10.43
CA ASP A 345 36.59 -6.28 -11.10
C ASP A 345 36.61 -7.47 -10.14
N SER A 346 35.84 -8.51 -10.45
CA SER A 346 35.68 -9.66 -9.55
C SER A 346 36.91 -10.57 -9.51
N ALA A 347 37.76 -10.55 -10.53
CA ALA A 347 38.98 -11.35 -10.57
C ALA A 347 40.06 -10.79 -9.64
N THR A 348 40.15 -9.46 -9.54
CA THR A 348 41.16 -8.76 -8.72
C THR A 348 40.61 -8.23 -7.40
N GLY A 349 39.29 -8.17 -7.24
CA GLY A 349 38.62 -7.50 -6.12
C GLY A 349 38.75 -5.98 -6.14
N LYS A 350 39.26 -5.40 -7.23
CA LYS A 350 39.50 -3.96 -7.33
C LYS A 350 38.20 -3.20 -7.60
N LYS A 351 37.94 -2.19 -6.78
CA LYS A 351 36.84 -1.22 -6.97
C LYS A 351 37.39 0.13 -7.43
N THR A 352 36.82 0.70 -8.47
CA THR A 352 37.12 2.05 -8.95
C THR A 352 35.87 2.89 -9.06
N GLU A 353 35.98 4.17 -8.79
CA GLU A 353 34.86 5.12 -8.80
C GLU A 353 35.17 6.29 -9.74
N ALA A 354 34.20 6.61 -10.61
CA ALA A 354 34.22 7.75 -11.51
C ALA A 354 33.01 8.63 -11.18
N ALA A 355 33.26 9.75 -10.49
CA ALA A 355 32.27 10.75 -10.12
C ALA A 355 32.34 11.97 -11.06
N GLY A 356 31.19 12.37 -11.59
CA GLY A 356 31.06 13.48 -12.55
C GLY A 356 31.33 13.07 -14.00
N VAL A 357 30.86 13.89 -14.93
CA VAL A 357 30.76 13.55 -16.36
C VAL A 357 32.14 13.30 -16.96
N ALA A 358 33.13 14.11 -16.61
CA ALA A 358 34.49 13.98 -17.13
C ALA A 358 35.17 12.65 -16.74
N LYS A 359 35.00 12.18 -15.50
CA LYS A 359 35.59 10.91 -15.04
C LYS A 359 34.83 9.72 -15.62
N ILE A 360 33.51 9.82 -15.76
CA ILE A 360 32.66 8.79 -16.37
C ILE A 360 33.04 8.63 -17.85
N ARG A 361 33.23 9.73 -18.58
CA ARG A 361 33.73 9.71 -19.96
C ARG A 361 35.03 8.92 -20.07
N ALA A 362 36.03 9.25 -19.24
CA ALA A 362 37.32 8.58 -19.24
C ALA A 362 37.21 7.08 -18.91
N ALA A 363 36.29 6.70 -18.02
CA ALA A 363 36.03 5.31 -17.69
C ALA A 363 35.42 4.52 -18.87
N PHE A 364 34.49 5.13 -19.63
CA PHE A 364 33.94 4.52 -20.85
C PHE A 364 34.97 4.45 -21.97
N GLU A 365 35.78 5.48 -22.18
CA GLU A 365 36.89 5.45 -23.14
C GLU A 365 37.85 4.28 -22.81
N ALA A 366 38.21 4.10 -21.55
CA ALA A 366 39.02 2.96 -21.11
C ALA A 366 38.34 1.61 -21.37
N LEU A 367 37.04 1.48 -21.07
CA LEU A 367 36.27 0.27 -21.35
C LEU A 367 36.19 -0.04 -22.86
N PHE A 368 36.01 0.98 -23.71
CA PHE A 368 35.98 0.80 -25.16
C PHE A 368 37.34 0.39 -25.73
N HIS A 369 38.44 0.78 -25.09
CA HIS A 369 39.79 0.28 -25.39
C HIS A 369 39.99 -1.19 -24.98
N GLU A 370 39.35 -1.65 -23.90
CA GLU A 370 39.35 -3.07 -23.50
C GLU A 370 38.54 -3.93 -24.49
N LEU A 371 37.43 -3.41 -25.00
CA LEU A 371 36.49 -4.09 -25.89
C LEU A 371 36.95 -4.20 -27.35
N LYS A 372 38.14 -4.73 -27.64
CA LYS A 372 38.76 -4.73 -28.97
C LYS A 372 37.96 -5.47 -30.07
N ASP A 373 37.34 -6.58 -29.73
CA ASP A 373 36.54 -7.40 -30.65
C ASP A 373 35.13 -7.62 -30.08
N LEU A 374 34.13 -7.05 -30.74
CA LEU A 374 32.73 -7.12 -30.34
C LEU A 374 31.97 -8.30 -30.94
N LYS A 375 32.60 -9.21 -31.71
CA LYS A 375 31.90 -10.37 -32.30
C LYS A 375 31.28 -11.30 -31.25
N GLY A 376 31.87 -11.34 -30.06
CA GLY A 376 31.34 -12.08 -28.91
C GLY A 376 30.48 -11.24 -27.97
N LEU A 377 30.18 -9.97 -28.30
CA LEU A 377 29.34 -9.12 -27.47
C LEU A 377 27.92 -9.68 -27.46
N ASN A 378 27.41 -9.97 -26.27
CA ASN A 378 26.07 -10.50 -26.08
C ASN A 378 25.46 -9.94 -24.79
N ALA A 379 24.22 -9.48 -24.85
CA ALA A 379 23.46 -8.90 -23.74
C ALA A 379 22.13 -9.65 -23.55
N PRO A 380 22.15 -10.88 -23.00
CA PRO A 380 20.97 -11.75 -22.95
C PRO A 380 19.91 -11.31 -21.94
N VAL A 381 20.26 -10.51 -20.94
CA VAL A 381 19.32 -10.02 -19.92
C VAL A 381 19.32 -8.51 -19.93
N ILE A 382 18.16 -7.93 -20.22
CA ILE A 382 17.91 -6.49 -20.16
C ILE A 382 16.55 -6.33 -19.49
N GLU A 383 16.52 -5.80 -18.28
CA GLU A 383 15.31 -5.58 -17.50
C GLU A 383 15.16 -4.10 -17.17
N LEU A 384 14.08 -3.50 -17.63
CA LEU A 384 13.73 -2.10 -17.34
C LEU A 384 12.61 -2.09 -16.30
N ASP A 385 12.87 -1.50 -15.13
CA ASP A 385 11.85 -1.25 -14.12
C ASP A 385 11.44 0.22 -14.15
N LYS A 386 10.26 0.47 -14.73
CA LYS A 386 9.67 1.82 -14.84
C LYS A 386 9.26 2.38 -13.48
N THR A 387 8.98 1.53 -12.49
CA THR A 387 8.55 1.96 -11.16
C THR A 387 9.74 2.49 -10.36
N SER A 388 10.87 1.78 -10.40
CA SER A 388 12.10 2.23 -9.72
C SER A 388 13.02 3.10 -10.59
N ARG A 389 12.71 3.26 -11.89
CA ARG A 389 13.55 3.94 -12.90
C ARG A 389 14.95 3.35 -12.95
N THR A 390 15.02 2.03 -13.02
CA THR A 390 16.27 1.29 -13.08
C THR A 390 16.36 0.43 -14.34
N VAL A 391 17.60 0.15 -14.74
CA VAL A 391 17.91 -0.86 -15.77
C VAL A 391 18.89 -1.86 -15.17
N TYR A 392 18.57 -3.14 -15.28
CA TYR A 392 19.49 -4.23 -14.99
C TYR A 392 19.91 -4.91 -16.28
N LEU A 393 21.21 -5.11 -16.44
CA LEU A 393 21.81 -5.69 -17.63
C LEU A 393 22.77 -6.80 -17.22
N VAL A 394 22.69 -7.95 -17.90
CA VAL A 394 23.75 -8.96 -17.89
C VAL A 394 24.28 -9.10 -19.30
N TRP A 395 25.58 -8.98 -19.45
CA TRP A 395 26.25 -9.05 -20.74
C TRP A 395 27.60 -9.76 -20.66
N SER A 396 28.18 -10.06 -21.82
CA SER A 396 29.49 -10.69 -21.95
C SER A 396 30.14 -10.23 -23.25
N CYS A 397 31.46 -10.27 -23.30
CA CYS A 397 32.21 -10.11 -24.55
C CYS A 397 33.46 -11.00 -24.50
N PRO A 398 33.32 -12.33 -24.65
CA PRO A 398 34.42 -13.27 -24.44
C PRO A 398 35.58 -13.10 -25.42
N THR A 399 35.33 -12.50 -26.60
CA THR A 399 36.32 -12.13 -27.62
C THR A 399 37.20 -10.97 -27.17
N SER A 400 36.73 -10.16 -26.23
CA SER A 400 37.49 -9.08 -25.57
C SER A 400 37.87 -9.40 -24.11
N GLY A 401 37.80 -10.67 -23.71
CA GLY A 401 38.22 -11.11 -22.37
C GLY A 401 37.21 -10.89 -21.25
N ILE A 402 36.01 -10.35 -21.53
CA ILE A 402 34.94 -10.21 -20.54
C ILE A 402 34.06 -11.46 -20.59
N LYS A 403 34.18 -12.32 -19.58
CA LYS A 403 33.41 -13.56 -19.48
C LYS A 403 31.97 -13.30 -19.05
N LEU A 404 31.79 -12.43 -18.07
CA LEU A 404 30.51 -12.01 -17.53
C LEU A 404 30.62 -10.57 -17.05
N ALA A 405 29.59 -9.77 -17.29
CA ALA A 405 29.45 -8.46 -16.70
C ALA A 405 27.99 -8.21 -16.32
N THR A 406 27.79 -7.48 -15.25
CA THR A 406 26.47 -7.02 -14.81
C THR A 406 26.49 -5.53 -14.60
N ASP A 407 25.48 -4.83 -15.12
CA ASP A 407 25.27 -3.43 -14.86
C ASP A 407 23.95 -3.20 -14.14
N SER A 408 23.94 -2.25 -13.21
CA SER A 408 22.72 -1.69 -12.64
C SER A 408 22.75 -0.18 -12.79
N PHE A 409 21.80 0.36 -13.56
CA PHE A 409 21.62 1.78 -13.80
C PHE A 409 20.45 2.28 -12.96
N VAL A 410 20.63 3.41 -12.28
CA VAL A 410 19.57 4.11 -11.56
C VAL A 410 19.42 5.48 -12.17
N MET A 411 18.19 5.86 -12.51
CA MET A 411 17.88 7.16 -13.08
C MET A 411 17.09 8.06 -12.13
N ASP A 412 17.27 9.36 -12.27
CA ASP A 412 16.47 10.36 -11.57
C ASP A 412 15.11 10.61 -12.26
N GLU A 413 14.39 11.64 -11.82
CA GLU A 413 13.07 12.00 -12.34
C GLU A 413 13.12 12.59 -13.76
N ASP A 414 14.28 13.13 -14.15
CA ASP A 414 14.56 13.64 -15.50
C ASP A 414 15.12 12.54 -16.42
N PHE A 415 15.06 11.29 -15.97
CA PHE A 415 15.55 10.09 -16.65
C PHE A 415 17.04 10.14 -17.01
N LYS A 416 17.86 10.85 -16.23
CA LYS A 416 19.33 10.80 -16.32
C LYS A 416 19.90 9.73 -15.40
N ILE A 417 20.92 9.03 -15.85
CA ILE A 417 21.64 7.99 -15.11
C ILE A 417 22.48 8.63 -14.01
N ILE A 418 22.04 8.49 -12.76
CA ILE A 418 22.68 9.06 -11.56
C ILE A 418 23.60 8.07 -10.83
N ARG A 419 23.40 6.77 -11.05
CA ARG A 419 24.27 5.71 -10.55
C ARG A 419 24.38 4.60 -11.59
N GLN A 420 25.60 4.12 -11.78
CA GLN A 420 25.85 2.86 -12.48
C GLN A 420 26.79 1.99 -11.65
N TYR A 421 26.44 0.72 -11.51
CA TYR A 421 27.30 -0.30 -10.91
C TYR A 421 27.66 -1.34 -11.95
N LEU A 422 28.90 -1.29 -12.44
CA LEU A 422 29.46 -2.25 -13.39
C LEU A 422 30.28 -3.28 -12.62
N THR A 423 29.89 -4.55 -12.65
CA THR A 423 30.74 -5.65 -12.19
C THR A 423 31.22 -6.43 -13.40
N VAL A 424 32.53 -6.69 -13.49
CA VAL A 424 33.16 -7.41 -14.60
C VAL A 424 33.95 -8.60 -14.08
N GLU A 425 33.71 -9.77 -14.67
CA GLU A 425 34.53 -10.98 -14.55
C GLU A 425 35.35 -11.13 -15.85
N HIS A 426 36.66 -10.93 -15.72
CA HIS A 426 37.59 -11.22 -16.81
C HIS A 426 37.89 -12.72 -16.91
N LYS A 427 38.28 -13.16 -18.11
CA LYS A 427 38.73 -14.54 -18.38
C LYS A 427 40.03 -14.89 -17.68
#